data_AF-K2ACH0-F1
#
_entry.id   AF-K2ACH0-F1
#
_cell.length_a   1.000
_cell.length_b   1.000
_cell.length_c   1.000
_cell.angle_alpha   90.00
_cell.angle_beta   90.00
_cell.angle_gamma   90.00
#
_symmetry.space_group_name_H-M   'P 1'
#
loop_
_entity.id
_entity.type
_entity.pdbx_description
1 polymer ?
#
loop_
_entity_poly.entity_id
_entity_poly.type
_entity_poly.pdbx_seq_one_letter_code
_entity_poly.pdbx_strand_id
1 'polypeptide(L)'
;MTDPANPVQEYSIGIGDRGTDSELLYDHKALLFDAAKNLLAFPVTLAELADETAAADTYGEYVYQGEYVYSLDLETGFTLKGTVSHYADGEYSGDWYDNEKEVSRALYIGDNLYTVSEYAVKVNDLNTMEEIGEVLLD
;
A
#
# COMPACT_ATOMS: atom_id res chain seq x y z
N MET A 1 -3.03 25.38 13.29
CA MET A 1 -1.55 25.36 13.28
C MET A 1 -1.05 26.07 14.52
N THR A 2 -0.23 25.40 15.33
CA THR A 2 0.21 25.90 16.64
C THR A 2 1.58 26.59 16.60
N ASP A 3 2.48 26.27 15.67
CA ASP A 3 3.70 27.08 15.39
C ASP A 3 4.32 26.68 14.03
N PRO A 4 4.04 27.41 12.93
CA PRO A 4 4.61 27.09 11.62
C PRO A 4 6.13 27.20 11.53
N ALA A 5 6.79 27.92 12.45
CA ALA A 5 8.24 28.10 12.43
C ALA A 5 8.99 26.92 13.09
N ASN A 6 8.29 26.09 13.88
CA ASN A 6 8.86 24.96 14.61
C ASN A 6 7.97 23.71 14.44
N PRO A 7 7.96 23.07 13.25
CA PRO A 7 7.16 21.87 13.04
C PRO A 7 7.64 20.73 13.96
N VAL A 8 6.70 20.02 14.56
CA VAL A 8 6.94 18.80 15.35
C VAL A 8 6.28 17.60 14.67
N GLN A 9 6.96 16.46 14.69
CA GLN A 9 6.38 15.21 14.19
C GLN A 9 5.40 14.67 15.23
N GLU A 10 4.13 14.58 14.87
CA GLU A 10 3.08 14.00 15.73
C GLU A 10 3.04 12.46 15.59
N TYR A 11 3.15 11.96 14.35
CA TYR A 11 3.04 10.52 14.06
C TYR A 11 4.06 10.11 12.98
N SER A 12 4.51 8.86 13.07
CA SER A 12 5.33 8.21 12.05
C SER A 12 5.06 6.71 12.08
N ILE A 13 5.08 6.09 10.90
CA ILE A 13 5.02 4.64 10.73
C ILE A 13 6.20 4.19 9.85
N GLY A 14 6.79 3.06 10.17
CA GLY A 14 7.73 2.35 9.30
C GLY A 14 7.00 1.18 8.63
N ILE A 15 7.28 0.95 7.36
CA ILE A 15 6.71 -0.18 6.59
C ILE A 15 7.89 -0.99 6.05
N GLY A 16 7.97 -2.25 6.49
CA GLY A 16 8.98 -3.21 6.07
C GLY A 16 10.43 -2.81 6.36
N ASP A 17 11.32 -3.52 5.69
CA ASP A 17 12.77 -3.41 5.78
C ASP A 17 13.39 -2.97 4.44
N ARG A 18 14.73 -3.02 4.39
CA ARG A 18 15.55 -2.74 3.20
C ARG A 18 15.07 -3.59 2.02
N GLY A 19 14.67 -2.93 0.94
CA GLY A 19 14.06 -3.57 -0.23
C GLY A 19 12.58 -3.20 -0.39
N THR A 20 11.91 -2.75 0.67
CA THR A 20 10.54 -2.25 0.57
C THR A 20 10.50 -1.06 -0.39
N ASP A 21 9.61 -1.13 -1.37
CA ASP A 21 9.44 -0.14 -2.43
C ASP A 21 7.97 0.22 -2.59
N SER A 22 7.71 1.29 -3.35
CA SER A 22 6.39 1.76 -3.70
C SER A 22 6.44 2.52 -5.00
N GLU A 23 5.45 2.29 -5.87
CA GLU A 23 5.20 3.09 -7.06
C GLU A 23 5.07 4.60 -6.72
N LEU A 24 4.65 4.95 -5.49
CA LEU A 24 4.59 6.33 -5.01
C LEU A 24 5.94 7.05 -4.98
N LEU A 25 7.05 6.32 -4.86
CA LEU A 25 8.40 6.91 -4.89
C LEU A 25 8.75 7.49 -6.26
N TYR A 26 8.06 7.04 -7.31
CA TYR A 26 8.32 7.41 -8.70
C TYR A 26 7.18 8.21 -9.34
N ASP A 27 5.92 7.92 -8.98
CA ASP A 27 4.75 8.70 -9.39
C ASP A 27 3.86 9.07 -8.21
N HIS A 28 3.85 10.36 -7.87
CA HIS A 28 2.96 10.95 -6.87
C HIS A 28 1.45 10.67 -7.11
N LYS A 29 1.03 10.31 -8.32
CA LYS A 29 -0.35 9.93 -8.63
C LYS A 29 -0.72 8.52 -8.14
N ALA A 30 0.24 7.75 -7.66
CA ALA A 30 -0.01 6.50 -6.96
C ALA A 30 -0.69 6.72 -5.60
N LEU A 31 -0.53 7.91 -5.01
CA LEU A 31 -1.17 8.25 -3.74
C LEU A 31 -2.65 8.57 -3.94
N LEU A 32 -3.50 7.76 -3.34
CA LEU A 32 -4.91 8.06 -3.14
C LEU A 32 -5.09 8.75 -1.78
N PHE A 33 -5.49 10.02 -1.80
CA PHE A 33 -5.71 10.80 -0.58
C PHE A 33 -7.05 11.54 -0.61
N ASP A 34 -7.88 11.33 0.42
CA ASP A 34 -9.11 12.10 0.67
C ASP A 34 -9.24 12.40 2.17
N ALA A 35 -8.90 13.65 2.54
CA ALA A 35 -8.98 14.12 3.91
C ALA A 35 -10.40 14.07 4.50
N ALA A 36 -11.45 14.21 3.68
CA ALA A 36 -12.83 14.17 4.18
C ALA A 36 -13.27 12.75 4.57
N LYS A 37 -12.60 11.72 4.05
CA LYS A 37 -12.81 10.31 4.41
C LYS A 37 -11.72 9.76 5.32
N ASN A 38 -10.77 10.61 5.74
CA ASN A 38 -9.52 10.20 6.37
C ASN A 38 -8.78 9.14 5.55
N LEU A 39 -8.88 9.12 4.22
CA LEU A 39 -8.30 8.06 3.39
C LEU A 39 -6.89 8.41 2.95
N LEU A 40 -5.95 7.49 3.16
CA LEU A 40 -4.62 7.51 2.58
C LEU A 40 -4.27 6.09 2.10
N ALA A 41 -4.10 5.90 0.80
CA ALA A 41 -3.75 4.60 0.23
C ALA A 41 -2.67 4.74 -0.86
N PHE A 42 -1.78 3.76 -0.92
CA PHE A 42 -0.74 3.68 -1.96
C PHE A 42 -0.23 2.23 -2.13
N PRO A 43 0.34 1.89 -3.30
CA PRO A 43 0.91 0.56 -3.53
C PRO A 43 2.20 0.35 -2.73
N VAL A 44 2.43 -0.87 -2.24
CA VAL A 44 3.66 -1.25 -1.53
C VAL A 44 4.11 -2.62 -1.99
N THR A 45 5.39 -2.72 -2.28
CA THR A 45 6.13 -3.98 -2.40
C THR A 45 6.90 -4.16 -1.09
N LEU A 46 6.42 -5.04 -0.21
CA LEU A 46 6.96 -5.23 1.13
C LEU A 46 8.14 -6.20 1.10
N ALA A 47 9.28 -5.76 1.62
CA ALA A 47 10.40 -6.64 1.93
C ALA A 47 10.60 -6.75 3.44
N GLU A 48 10.85 -7.96 3.94
CA GLU A 48 11.10 -8.20 5.37
C GLU A 48 12.39 -9.00 5.57
N LEU A 49 13.17 -8.61 6.57
CA LEU A 49 14.34 -9.38 6.99
C LEU A 49 13.90 -10.53 7.91
N ALA A 50 14.32 -11.75 7.61
CA ALA A 50 14.13 -12.89 8.51
C ALA A 50 14.87 -12.74 9.85
N ASP A 51 15.92 -11.90 9.89
CA ASP A 51 16.71 -11.58 11.07
C ASP A 51 17.04 -10.08 11.08
N GLU A 52 16.48 -9.32 12.02
CA GLU A 52 16.72 -7.88 12.18
C GLU A 52 18.19 -7.53 12.47
N THR A 53 19.00 -8.51 12.91
CA THR A 53 20.44 -8.35 13.17
C THR A 53 21.30 -8.59 11.93
N ALA A 54 20.69 -8.86 10.78
CA ALA A 54 21.38 -9.03 9.51
C ALA A 54 22.28 -7.84 9.18
N ALA A 55 23.36 -8.14 8.43
CA ALA A 55 24.32 -7.13 8.00
C ALA A 55 23.62 -5.96 7.28
N ALA A 56 24.20 -4.76 7.37
CA ALA A 56 23.56 -3.54 6.87
C ALA A 56 23.29 -3.56 5.35
N ASP A 57 24.02 -4.39 4.60
CA ASP A 57 23.88 -4.62 3.16
C ASP A 57 22.94 -5.78 2.81
N THR A 58 22.40 -6.51 3.79
CA THR A 58 21.37 -7.53 3.57
C THR A 58 20.03 -6.87 3.23
N TYR A 59 19.40 -7.34 2.15
CA TYR A 59 18.03 -6.97 1.77
C TYR A 59 17.03 -8.00 2.30
N GLY A 60 15.81 -7.55 2.56
CA GLY A 60 14.69 -8.41 2.92
C GLY A 60 14.21 -9.27 1.76
N GLU A 61 13.48 -10.33 2.09
CA GLU A 61 12.73 -11.11 1.12
C GLU A 61 11.43 -10.39 0.80
N TYR A 62 11.03 -10.37 -0.47
CA TYR A 62 9.73 -9.80 -0.86
C TYR A 62 8.62 -10.75 -0.41
N VAL A 63 7.79 -10.28 0.51
CA VAL A 63 6.76 -11.09 1.18
C VAL A 63 5.34 -10.69 0.80
N TYR A 64 5.15 -9.48 0.24
CA TYR A 64 3.83 -8.99 -0.14
C TYR A 64 3.92 -7.92 -1.23
N GLN A 65 2.91 -7.89 -2.10
CA GLN A 65 2.67 -6.78 -3.02
C GLN A 65 1.18 -6.44 -3.04
N GLY A 66 0.85 -5.16 -2.88
CA GLY A 66 -0.54 -4.69 -2.98
C GLY A 66 -0.74 -3.25 -2.52
N GLU A 67 -1.99 -2.81 -2.50
CA GLU A 67 -2.39 -1.50 -2.01
C GLU A 67 -2.53 -1.51 -0.49
N TYR A 68 -1.81 -0.63 0.21
CA TYR A 68 -2.03 -0.38 1.63
C TYR A 68 -3.06 0.73 1.80
N VAL A 69 -4.03 0.53 2.69
CA VAL A 69 -5.11 1.48 2.93
C VAL A 69 -5.13 1.89 4.40
N TYR A 70 -4.84 3.15 4.65
CA TYR A 70 -4.84 3.76 5.98
C TYR A 70 -6.02 4.71 6.16
N SER A 71 -6.50 4.78 7.40
CA SER A 71 -7.14 5.97 7.93
C SER A 71 -6.06 6.93 8.43
N LEU A 72 -6.12 8.21 8.07
CA LEU A 72 -5.23 9.26 8.55
C LEU A 72 -6.02 10.43 9.16
N ASP A 73 -5.84 10.68 10.46
CA ASP A 73 -6.40 11.83 11.15
C ASP A 73 -5.42 12.45 12.16
N LEU A 74 -5.78 13.59 12.74
CA LEU A 74 -4.93 14.35 13.68
C LEU A 74 -5.01 13.85 15.14
N GLU A 75 -5.88 12.90 15.45
CA GLU A 75 -6.08 12.38 16.81
C GLU A 75 -5.34 11.06 17.03
N THR A 76 -5.37 10.17 16.03
CA THR A 76 -4.82 8.82 16.07
C THR A 76 -3.67 8.62 15.09
N GLY A 77 -3.44 9.55 14.16
CA GLY A 77 -2.40 9.42 13.15
C GLY A 77 -2.79 8.40 12.09
N PHE A 78 -1.89 7.44 11.82
CA PHE A 78 -2.08 6.40 10.80
C PHE A 78 -2.69 5.14 11.43
N THR A 79 -3.85 4.72 10.94
CA THR A 79 -4.48 3.44 11.30
C THR A 79 -4.65 2.58 10.06
N LEU A 80 -3.97 1.44 9.98
CA LEU A 80 -4.12 0.51 8.84
C LEU A 80 -5.55 -0.05 8.84
N LYS A 81 -6.31 0.22 7.77
CA LYS A 81 -7.65 -0.35 7.55
C LYS A 81 -7.58 -1.73 6.93
N GLY A 82 -6.59 -1.95 6.08
CA GLY A 82 -6.28 -3.23 5.47
C GLY A 82 -5.43 -3.06 4.21
N THR A 83 -5.31 -4.16 3.47
CA THR A 83 -4.46 -4.25 2.29
C THR A 83 -5.17 -5.03 1.19
N VAL A 84 -4.93 -4.69 -0.08
CA VAL A 84 -5.54 -5.38 -1.24
C VAL A 84 -4.45 -5.85 -2.19
N SER A 85 -4.35 -7.17 -2.40
CA SER A 85 -3.42 -7.77 -3.36
C SER A 85 -4.15 -8.35 -4.57
N HIS A 86 -3.49 -8.30 -5.72
CA HIS A 86 -3.92 -9.02 -6.92
C HIS A 86 -3.32 -10.42 -7.02
N TYR A 87 -2.37 -10.77 -6.14
CA TYR A 87 -1.87 -12.13 -5.98
C TYR A 87 -2.79 -12.92 -5.05
N ALA A 88 -2.98 -14.21 -5.35
CA ALA A 88 -3.62 -15.12 -4.41
C ALA A 88 -2.71 -15.41 -3.21
N ASP A 89 -3.28 -15.90 -2.11
CA ASP A 89 -2.51 -16.27 -0.92
C ASP A 89 -1.38 -17.27 -1.26
N GLY A 90 -0.14 -16.88 -0.95
CA GLY A 90 1.06 -17.68 -1.23
C GLY A 90 1.49 -17.72 -2.70
N GLU A 91 0.85 -16.95 -3.58
CA GLU A 91 1.25 -16.83 -4.98
C GLU A 91 2.43 -15.88 -5.16
N TYR A 92 2.47 -14.77 -4.42
CA TYR A 92 3.51 -13.77 -4.57
C TYR A 92 4.89 -14.36 -4.24
N SER A 93 5.78 -14.33 -5.22
CA SER A 93 7.10 -14.96 -5.15
C SER A 93 8.25 -13.94 -5.08
N GLY A 94 7.96 -12.66 -5.27
CA GLY A 94 8.98 -11.61 -5.40
C GLY A 94 9.78 -11.69 -6.69
N ASP A 95 9.39 -12.54 -7.66
CA ASP A 95 10.07 -12.65 -8.94
C ASP A 95 9.74 -11.44 -9.83
N TRP A 96 10.79 -10.76 -10.31
CA TRP A 96 10.68 -9.62 -11.22
C TRP A 96 9.96 -9.93 -12.54
N TYR A 97 9.89 -11.21 -12.94
CA TYR A 97 9.17 -11.61 -14.15
C TYR A 97 7.66 -11.77 -13.95
N ASP A 98 7.18 -11.81 -12.70
CA ASP A 98 5.75 -11.94 -12.37
C ASP A 98 5.22 -10.62 -11.81
N ASN A 99 5.28 -9.57 -12.64
CA ASN A 99 4.91 -8.21 -12.23
C ASN A 99 3.57 -7.71 -12.80
N GLU A 100 2.91 -8.48 -13.68
CA GLU A 100 1.62 -8.09 -14.28
C GLU A 100 0.53 -7.89 -13.21
N LYS A 101 0.64 -8.62 -12.10
CA LYS A 101 -0.25 -8.52 -10.94
C LYS A 101 0.13 -7.41 -9.96
N GLU A 102 1.23 -6.69 -10.18
CA GLU A 102 1.60 -5.61 -9.27
C GLU A 102 0.56 -4.49 -9.32
N VAL A 103 -0.09 -4.25 -8.17
CA VAL A 103 -0.96 -3.08 -8.01
C VAL A 103 -0.13 -1.82 -8.19
N SER A 104 -0.56 -0.93 -9.08
CA SER A 104 0.14 0.31 -9.42
C SER A 104 -0.66 1.56 -9.07
N ARG A 105 -2.00 1.43 -8.96
CA ARG A 105 -2.90 2.55 -8.68
C ARG A 105 -4.12 2.07 -7.90
N ALA A 106 -4.66 2.97 -7.08
CA ALA A 106 -6.00 2.84 -6.55
C ALA A 106 -6.83 4.12 -6.74
N LEU A 107 -8.14 3.95 -6.84
CA LEU A 107 -9.13 5.02 -6.80
C LEU A 107 -10.39 4.54 -6.10
N TYR A 108 -11.32 5.43 -5.74
CA TYR A 108 -12.60 5.04 -5.17
C TYR A 108 -13.78 5.69 -5.91
N ILE A 109 -14.93 5.00 -5.92
CA ILE A 109 -16.22 5.54 -6.37
C ILE A 109 -17.27 5.15 -5.34
N GLY A 110 -17.88 6.15 -4.69
CA GLY A 110 -18.76 5.90 -3.55
C GLY A 110 -17.99 5.21 -2.43
N ASP A 111 -18.47 4.05 -1.99
CA ASP A 111 -17.87 3.24 -0.92
C ASP A 111 -17.06 2.06 -1.48
N ASN A 112 -16.69 2.08 -2.76
CA ASN A 112 -15.89 1.03 -3.39
C ASN A 112 -14.47 1.52 -3.68
N LEU A 113 -13.46 0.78 -3.22
CA LEU A 113 -12.06 0.91 -3.62
C LEU A 113 -11.81 0.08 -4.87
N TYR A 114 -11.14 0.64 -5.85
CA TYR A 114 -10.69 -0.03 -7.06
C TYR A 114 -9.17 -0.03 -7.09
N THR A 115 -8.57 -1.21 -7.15
CA THR A 115 -7.11 -1.38 -7.34
C THR A 115 -6.84 -1.88 -8.75
N VAL A 116 -5.75 -1.39 -9.34
CA VAL A 116 -5.42 -1.61 -10.75
C VAL A 116 -4.01 -2.15 -10.88
N SER A 117 -3.86 -3.26 -11.59
CA SER A 117 -2.58 -3.79 -12.10
C SER A 117 -2.69 -3.98 -13.62
N GLU A 118 -1.63 -4.47 -14.27
CA GLU A 118 -1.71 -4.85 -15.69
C GLU A 118 -2.62 -6.07 -15.92
N TYR A 119 -2.70 -6.96 -14.93
CA TYR A 119 -3.48 -8.19 -14.94
C TYR A 119 -4.99 -8.00 -14.67
N ALA A 120 -5.36 -7.09 -13.77
CA ALA A 120 -6.76 -6.97 -13.32
C ALA A 120 -7.12 -5.60 -12.77
N VAL A 121 -8.42 -5.34 -12.72
CA VAL A 121 -9.03 -4.36 -11.82
C VAL A 121 -9.83 -5.13 -10.77
N LYS A 122 -9.47 -4.97 -9.50
CA LYS A 122 -10.25 -5.50 -8.37
C LYS A 122 -11.06 -4.40 -7.70
N VAL A 123 -12.19 -4.80 -7.12
CA VAL A 123 -13.08 -3.91 -6.37
C VAL A 123 -13.28 -4.47 -4.97
N ASN A 124 -13.06 -3.63 -3.96
CA ASN A 124 -13.22 -3.96 -2.55
C ASN A 124 -14.12 -2.93 -1.87
N ASP A 125 -14.87 -3.32 -0.85
CA ASP A 125 -15.57 -2.37 0.00
C ASP A 125 -14.55 -1.48 0.73
N LEU A 126 -14.70 -0.16 0.64
CA LEU A 126 -13.72 0.80 1.15
C LEU A 126 -13.62 0.79 2.70
N ASN A 127 -14.62 0.25 3.40
CA ASN A 127 -14.67 0.22 4.86
C ASN A 127 -14.17 -1.11 5.42
N THR A 128 -14.44 -2.23 4.75
CA THR A 128 -14.07 -3.57 5.23
C THR A 128 -12.88 -4.18 4.47
N MET A 129 -12.52 -3.63 3.31
CA MET A 129 -11.58 -4.21 2.34
C MET A 129 -12.02 -5.56 1.77
N GLU A 130 -13.25 -6.01 2.04
CA GLU A 130 -13.79 -7.26 1.48
C GLU A 130 -13.94 -7.13 -0.03
N GLU A 131 -13.50 -8.16 -0.77
CA GLU A 131 -13.60 -8.19 -2.23
C GLU A 131 -15.08 -8.25 -2.66
N ILE A 132 -15.45 -7.34 -3.56
CA ILE A 132 -16.76 -7.28 -4.21
C ILE A 132 -16.70 -8.01 -5.56
N GLY A 133 -15.58 -7.90 -6.28
CA GLY A 133 -15.32 -8.66 -7.50
C GLY A 133 -14.08 -8.18 -8.25
N GLU A 134 -13.78 -8.85 -9.36
CA GLU A 134 -12.64 -8.54 -10.22
C GLU A 134 -13.00 -8.60 -11.71
N VAL A 135 -12.20 -7.90 -12.52
CA VAL A 135 -12.19 -8.03 -13.97
C VAL A 135 -10.74 -8.20 -14.41
N LEU A 136 -10.47 -9.29 -15.13
CA LEU A 136 -9.16 -9.53 -15.75
C LEU A 136 -8.99 -8.67 -17.00
N LEU A 137 -7.76 -8.21 -17.23
CA LEU A 137 -7.36 -7.40 -18.37
C LEU A 137 -6.57 -8.31 -19.34
N ASP A 138 -7.14 -8.54 -20.52
CA ASP A 138 -6.55 -9.33 -21.63
C ASP A 138 -5.68 -8.47 -22.57
#